data_AF-A0A7L5FAN9-F1
#
_entry.id   AF-A0A7L5FAN9-F1
#
_cell.length_a   1.000
_cell.length_b   1.000
_cell.length_c   1.000
_cell.angle_alpha   90.00
_cell.angle_beta   90.00
_cell.angle_gamma   90.00
#
_symmetry.space_group_name_H-M   'P 1'
#
loop_
_entity.id
_entity.type
_entity.pdbx_description
1 polymer ?
#
loop_
_entity_poly.entity_id
_entity_poly.type
_entity_poly.pdbx_seq_one_letter_code
_entity_poly.pdbx_strand_id
1 'polypeptide(L)'
;MIQSYSNPTTANGWSDVTDGFEITVTNSNTYISSPFKECTNGAITVYSEEIEFNYRCFNFTAGYESPNGVFKYSYSFIDGLLELRPLNFSCFEGCKSRFTIVE
;
A
#
# COMPACT_ATOMS: atom_id res chain seq x y z
N MET A 1 -12.84 7.19 -7.55
CA MET A 1 -12.32 6.18 -8.50
C MET A 1 -10.87 5.93 -8.11
N ILE A 2 -10.48 4.67 -7.90
CA ILE A 2 -9.11 4.27 -7.57
C ILE A 2 -8.60 3.44 -8.74
N GLN A 3 -7.40 3.73 -9.23
CA GLN A 3 -6.80 3.05 -10.38
C GLN A 3 -5.40 2.56 -10.03
N SER A 4 -5.01 1.42 -10.60
CA SER A 4 -3.65 0.90 -10.53
C SER A 4 -2.98 0.97 -11.90
N TYR A 5 -1.69 1.30 -11.91
CA TYR A 5 -0.88 1.28 -13.12
C TYR A 5 -0.03 0.01 -13.16
N SER A 6 0.00 -0.70 -14.29
CA SER A 6 0.82 -1.90 -14.49
C SER A 6 1.72 -1.78 -15.72
N ASN A 7 2.94 -2.31 -15.63
CA ASN A 7 3.88 -2.41 -16.76
C ASN A 7 4.52 -3.82 -16.77
N PRO A 8 4.47 -4.59 -17.88
CA PRO A 8 3.95 -4.23 -19.20
C PRO A 8 2.44 -4.01 -19.22
N THR A 9 2.00 -3.02 -20.01
CA THR A 9 0.58 -2.64 -20.09
C THR A 9 -0.20 -3.62 -20.98
N THR A 10 -1.45 -3.94 -20.61
CA THR A 10 -2.39 -4.62 -21.51
C THR A 10 -3.27 -3.63 -22.31
N ALA A 11 -3.26 -2.34 -21.92
CA ALA A 11 -4.01 -1.23 -22.53
C ALA A 11 -3.30 0.14 -22.27
N ASN A 12 -4.02 1.19 -21.85
CA ASN A 12 -3.44 2.50 -21.45
C ASN A 12 -2.60 2.43 -20.15
N GLY A 13 -2.42 1.24 -19.59
CA GLY A 13 -1.64 0.95 -18.38
C GLY A 13 -2.40 1.14 -17.08
N TRP A 14 -3.54 1.84 -17.09
CA TRP A 14 -4.39 2.06 -15.93
C TRP A 14 -5.60 1.12 -15.93
N SER A 15 -5.89 0.54 -14.78
CA SER A 15 -7.08 -0.28 -14.55
C SER A 15 -7.81 0.16 -13.30
N ASP A 16 -9.14 0.19 -13.36
CA ASP A 16 -9.98 0.42 -12.18
C ASP A 16 -9.76 -0.70 -11.16
N VAL A 17 -9.62 -0.30 -9.89
CA VAL A 17 -9.47 -1.24 -8.78
C VAL A 17 -10.87 -1.67 -8.32
N THR A 18 -11.25 -2.91 -8.64
CA THR A 18 -12.51 -3.52 -8.17
C THR A 18 -12.42 -3.97 -6.71
N ASP A 19 -11.28 -4.50 -6.32
CA ASP A 19 -11.01 -5.04 -4.98
C ASP A 19 -9.81 -4.29 -4.36
N GLY A 20 -10.11 -3.14 -3.76
CA GLY A 20 -9.11 -2.32 -3.10
C GLY A 20 -8.87 -2.72 -1.65
N PHE A 21 -8.10 -1.90 -0.95
CA PHE A 21 -8.00 -1.95 0.50
C PHE A 21 -8.15 -0.53 1.06
N GLU A 22 -8.66 -0.44 2.27
CA GLU A 22 -8.73 0.78 3.05
C GLU A 22 -7.55 0.86 4.04
N ILE A 23 -6.95 2.05 4.11
CA ILE A 23 -6.08 2.50 5.20
C ILE A 23 -6.69 3.76 5.81
N THR A 24 -7.01 3.70 7.09
CA THR A 24 -7.58 4.84 7.84
C THR A 24 -6.53 5.38 8.80
N VAL A 25 -6.00 6.56 8.49
CA VAL A 25 -5.02 7.27 9.33
C VAL A 25 -5.73 7.94 10.50
N THR A 26 -5.21 7.73 11.71
CA THR A 26 -5.72 8.35 12.93
C THR A 26 -4.82 9.51 13.36
N ASN A 27 -5.33 10.37 14.25
CA ASN A 27 -4.65 11.58 14.71
C ASN A 27 -3.35 11.34 15.52
N SER A 28 -2.97 10.08 15.76
CA SER A 28 -1.82 9.71 16.60
C SER A 28 -0.65 9.09 15.82
N ASN A 29 -0.53 9.40 14.52
CA ASN A 29 0.45 8.76 13.62
C ASN A 29 0.35 7.23 13.61
N THR A 30 -0.87 6.72 13.79
CA THR A 30 -1.20 5.31 13.63
C THR A 30 -2.27 5.16 12.57
N TYR A 31 -2.41 3.96 12.02
CA TYR A 31 -3.43 3.66 11.04
C TYR A 31 -4.08 2.31 11.31
N ILE A 32 -5.30 2.16 10.81
CA ILE A 32 -6.00 0.88 10.68
C ILE A 32 -5.98 0.48 9.21
N SER A 33 -5.80 -0.82 8.96
CA SER A 33 -5.59 -1.40 7.63
C SER A 33 -6.49 -2.62 7.44
N SER A 34 -7.12 -2.72 6.27
CA SER A 34 -7.90 -3.89 5.84
C SER A 34 -7.19 -4.98 4.99
N PRO A 35 -5.99 -4.76 4.38
CA PRO A 35 -5.40 -5.74 3.46
C PRO A 35 -4.91 -7.03 4.15
N PHE A 36 -4.50 -7.00 5.42
CA PHE A 36 -3.93 -8.15 6.14
C PHE A 36 -4.73 -8.46 7.43
N LYS A 37 -5.41 -9.62 7.50
CA LYS A 37 -6.22 -10.01 8.68
C LYS A 37 -5.37 -10.25 9.91
N GLU A 38 -4.17 -10.74 9.70
CA GLU A 38 -3.17 -11.05 10.71
C GLU A 38 -2.50 -9.79 11.28
N CYS A 39 -2.59 -8.65 10.58
CA CYS A 39 -2.08 -7.38 11.05
C CYS A 39 -2.86 -6.19 10.50
N THR A 40 -3.81 -5.69 11.29
CA THR A 40 -4.75 -4.64 10.88
C THR A 40 -4.35 -3.25 11.34
N ASN A 41 -3.17 -3.06 11.92
CA ASN A 41 -2.74 -1.76 12.41
C ASN A 41 -1.22 -1.54 12.31
N GLY A 42 -0.84 -0.27 12.40
CA GLY A 42 0.56 0.11 12.37
C GLY A 42 0.78 1.59 12.71
N ALA A 43 2.01 2.03 12.50
CA ALA A 43 2.38 3.45 12.54
C ALA A 43 2.67 3.98 11.15
N ILE A 44 2.22 5.22 10.94
CA ILE A 44 2.51 5.97 9.74
C ILE A 44 3.59 7.01 10.06
N THR A 45 4.60 7.10 9.19
CA THR A 45 5.58 8.19 9.20
C THR A 45 5.50 8.92 7.88
N VAL A 46 5.33 10.24 7.92
CA VAL A 46 5.26 11.09 6.74
C VAL A 46 6.51 11.96 6.67
N TYR A 47 7.21 11.86 5.54
CA TYR A 47 8.36 12.68 5.18
C TYR A 47 7.95 13.69 4.10
N SER A 48 8.90 14.54 3.66
CA SER A 48 8.62 15.56 2.63
C SER A 48 8.14 14.96 1.31
N GLU A 49 8.65 13.79 0.92
CA GLU A 49 8.36 13.16 -0.38
C GLU A 49 7.97 11.67 -0.25
N GLU A 50 7.97 11.14 0.97
CA GLU A 50 7.75 9.72 1.24
C GLU A 50 6.74 9.50 2.37
N ILE A 51 6.02 8.38 2.30
CA ILE A 51 5.14 7.88 3.36
C ILE A 51 5.57 6.44 3.67
N GLU A 52 5.72 6.14 4.95
CA GLU A 52 5.98 4.79 5.44
C GLU A 52 4.81 4.28 6.26
N PHE A 53 4.31 3.09 5.90
CA PHE A 53 3.37 2.33 6.70
C PHE A 53 4.11 1.15 7.35
N ASN A 54 4.30 1.24 8.66
CA ASN A 54 4.97 0.22 9.45
C ASN A 54 3.93 -0.61 10.22
N TYR A 55 3.68 -1.84 9.79
CA TYR A 55 2.81 -2.79 10.46
C TYR A 55 3.49 -3.28 11.75
N ARG A 56 2.84 -3.06 12.90
CA ARG A 56 3.44 -3.27 14.23
C ARG A 56 3.18 -4.65 14.84
N CYS A 57 2.74 -5.62 14.05
CA CYS A 57 2.44 -6.95 14.55
C CYS A 57 3.70 -7.82 14.60
N PHE A 58 3.78 -8.66 15.65
CA PHE A 58 4.94 -9.53 15.86
C PHE A 58 5.11 -10.51 14.69
N ASN A 59 6.33 -10.55 14.13
CA ASN A 59 6.72 -11.40 12.99
C ASN A 59 5.86 -11.24 11.72
N PHE A 60 5.22 -10.08 11.54
CA PHE A 60 4.47 -9.83 10.31
C PHE A 60 5.41 -9.53 9.13
N THR A 61 5.14 -10.19 8.00
CA THR A 61 5.74 -9.88 6.70
C THR A 61 4.78 -10.29 5.59
N ALA A 62 4.68 -9.48 4.53
CA ALA A 62 3.97 -9.86 3.31
C ALA A 62 4.89 -10.60 2.33
N GLY A 63 6.20 -10.63 2.61
CA GLY A 63 7.21 -11.41 1.89
C GLY A 63 7.81 -10.70 0.67
N TYR A 64 7.43 -9.45 0.42
CA TYR A 64 7.88 -8.69 -0.76
C TYR A 64 8.38 -7.28 -0.41
N GLU A 65 8.28 -6.89 0.84
CA GLU A 65 8.78 -5.65 1.40
C GLU A 65 10.18 -5.81 2.00
N SER A 66 10.97 -4.72 1.99
CA SER A 66 12.27 -4.66 2.67
C SER A 66 12.44 -3.32 3.37
N PRO A 67 12.49 -3.26 4.72
CA PRO A 67 12.44 -4.35 5.70
C PRO A 67 11.02 -4.90 5.95
N ASN A 68 10.93 -6.09 6.56
CA ASN A 68 9.68 -6.79 6.86
C ASN A 68 8.66 -5.89 7.59
N GLY A 69 7.41 -5.91 7.14
CA GLY A 69 6.31 -5.13 7.71
C GLY A 69 6.35 -3.62 7.40
N VAL A 70 7.33 -3.13 6.64
CA VAL A 70 7.44 -1.70 6.28
C VAL A 70 7.15 -1.51 4.80
N PHE A 71 6.11 -0.72 4.49
CA PHE A 71 5.73 -0.36 3.12
C PHE A 71 6.02 1.11 2.90
N LYS A 72 6.91 1.40 1.96
CA LYS A 72 7.36 2.75 1.62
C LYS A 72 6.82 3.17 0.26
N TYR A 73 6.31 4.38 0.22
CA TYR A 73 5.80 5.02 -1.00
C TYR A 73 6.43 6.40 -1.14
N SER A 74 6.78 6.78 -2.36
CA SER A 74 6.84 8.21 -2.68
C SER A 74 5.42 8.68 -2.99
N TYR A 75 5.14 9.94 -2.71
CA TYR A 75 3.81 10.50 -2.96
C TYR A 75 3.87 11.83 -3.69
N SER A 76 2.85 12.09 -4.50
CA SER A 76 2.63 13.39 -5.14
C SER A 76 1.14 13.69 -5.26
N PHE A 77 0.81 14.98 -5.40
CA PHE A 77 -0.55 15.41 -5.69
C PHE A 77 -0.65 15.86 -7.14
N ILE A 78 -1.50 15.18 -7.91
CA ILE A 78 -1.73 15.47 -9.33
C ILE A 78 -3.24 15.66 -9.51
N ASP A 79 -3.64 16.84 -9.98
CA ASP A 79 -5.06 17.18 -10.23
C ASP A 79 -5.99 16.94 -9.02
N GLY A 80 -5.48 17.16 -7.80
CA GLY A 80 -6.23 16.96 -6.55
C GLY A 80 -6.31 15.49 -6.10
N LEU A 81 -5.65 14.56 -6.80
CA LEU A 81 -5.53 13.16 -6.45
C LEU A 81 -4.18 12.88 -5.80
N LEU A 82 -4.17 11.97 -4.82
CA LEU A 82 -2.95 11.44 -4.22
C LEU A 82 -2.43 10.28 -5.07
N GLU A 83 -1.25 10.44 -5.65
CA GLU A 83 -0.51 9.36 -6.31
C GLU A 83 0.49 8.76 -5.32
N LEU A 84 0.49 7.42 -5.19
CA LEU A 84 1.44 6.67 -4.37
C LEU A 84 2.26 5.74 -5.26
N ARG A 85 3.59 5.83 -5.19
CA ARG A 85 4.52 4.97 -5.93
C ARG A 85 5.33 4.11 -4.98
N PRO A 86 5.21 2.78 -5.05
CA PRO A 86 6.02 1.84 -4.26
C PRO A 86 7.53 2.11 -4.38
N LEU A 87 8.24 2.13 -3.25
CA LEU A 87 9.70 2.32 -3.22
C LEU A 87 10.47 1.06 -2.84
N ASN A 88 9.94 0.27 -1.91
CA ASN A 88 10.71 -0.79 -1.26
C ASN A 88 10.08 -2.19 -1.39
N PHE A 89 9.20 -2.37 -2.36
CA PHE A 89 8.68 -3.67 -2.73
C PHE A 89 8.60 -3.84 -4.24
N SER A 90 8.98 -5.03 -4.70
CA SER A 90 8.96 -5.39 -6.12
C SER A 90 8.22 -6.71 -6.31
N CYS A 91 7.35 -6.75 -7.31
CA CYS A 91 6.58 -7.94 -7.68
C CYS A 91 7.29 -8.66 -8.83
N PHE A 92 8.31 -9.48 -8.54
CA PHE A 92 9.07 -10.16 -9.60
C PHE A 92 8.27 -11.27 -10.32
N GLU A 93 7.29 -11.90 -9.66
CA GLU A 93 6.46 -13.00 -10.22
C GLU A 93 4.96 -12.79 -9.98
N GLY A 94 4.47 -11.55 -10.14
CA GLY A 94 3.07 -11.23 -9.88
C GLY A 94 2.76 -11.28 -8.38
N CYS A 95 2.55 -10.11 -7.78
CA CYS A 95 2.14 -10.06 -6.38
C CYS A 95 0.75 -10.70 -6.22
N LYS A 96 0.72 -11.97 -5.81
CA LYS A 96 -0.47 -12.61 -5.27
C LYS A 96 -0.55 -12.26 -3.80
N SER A 97 -1.00 -11.07 -3.50
CA SER A 97 -1.30 -10.67 -2.13
C SER A 97 -2.54 -11.44 -1.65
N ARG A 98 -2.50 -11.99 -0.44
CA ARG A 98 -3.71 -12.51 0.23
C ARG A 98 -4.49 -11.33 0.80
N PHE A 99 -5.01 -10.47 -0.07
CA PHE A 99 -5.92 -9.42 0.35
C PHE A 99 -7.24 -10.04 0.81
N THR A 100 -7.84 -9.42 1.81
CA THR A 100 -9.22 -9.73 2.18
C THR A 100 -10.14 -8.83 1.38
N ILE A 101 -11.21 -9.40 0.85
CA ILE A 101 -12.31 -8.63 0.25
C ILE A 101 -12.89 -7.71 1.34
N VAL A 102 -12.94 -6.41 1.07
CA VAL A 102 -13.75 -5.48 1.87
C VAL A 102 -15.18 -5.60 1.35
N GLU A 103 -16.10 -6.08 2.18
CA GLU A 103 -17.55 -6.12 1.89
C GLU A 103 -18.18 -4.72 1.95
#